data_AF-A0A2E2W8Q3-F1
#
_entry.id   AF-A0A2E2W8Q3-F1
#
_cell.length_a   1.000
_cell.length_b   1.000
_cell.length_c   1.000
_cell.angle_alpha   90.00
_cell.angle_beta   90.00
_cell.angle_gamma   90.00
#
_symmetry.space_group_name_H-M   'P 1'
#
loop_
_entity.id
_entity.type
_entity.pdbx_description
1 polymer ?
#
loop_
_entity_poly.entity_id
_entity_poly.type
_entity_poly.pdbx_seq_one_letter_code
_entity_poly.pdbx_strand_id
1 'polypeptide(L)'
;MNENNPDKALIPSLWWRDAIAKVIFLYVIFQFLRNWYAIYEAYASARNPLIPSHLPDYIAFPHYFLIVYWGAGIYVLYRLMKNILVLEKTFWIIPVALVAFLFGAFVLYLILMEVNPFG
;
A
#
# COMPACT_ATOMS: atom_id res chain seq x y z
N MET A 1 -32.92 21.54 40.29
CA MET A 1 -31.84 22.43 39.82
C MET A 1 -31.09 21.70 38.73
N ASN A 2 -30.96 22.36 37.60
CA ASN A 2 -30.54 21.84 36.31
C ASN A 2 -29.01 21.96 36.19
N GLU A 3 -28.26 20.89 36.46
CA GLU A 3 -26.85 20.83 36.07
C GLU A 3 -26.76 20.30 34.64
N ASN A 4 -27.01 21.23 33.71
CA ASN A 4 -26.43 21.17 32.37
C ASN A 4 -24.92 21.01 32.54
N ASN A 5 -24.40 19.81 32.30
CA ASN A 5 -22.97 19.59 32.11
C ASN A 5 -22.66 19.81 30.62
N PRO A 6 -22.09 20.96 30.23
CA PRO A 6 -21.75 21.27 28.83
C PRO A 6 -20.51 20.52 28.34
N ASP A 7 -19.84 19.72 29.18
CA ASP A 7 -18.57 19.07 28.84
C ASP A 7 -18.74 17.77 28.04
N LYS A 8 -19.99 17.37 27.73
CA LYS A 8 -20.27 16.49 26.58
C LYS A 8 -20.31 17.28 25.27
N ALA A 9 -19.49 18.33 25.16
CA ALA A 9 -19.18 18.96 23.90
C ALA A 9 -18.74 17.86 22.93
N LEU A 10 -19.61 17.60 21.95
CA LEU A 10 -19.41 16.78 20.77
C LEU A 10 -17.92 16.51 20.54
N ILE A 11 -17.43 15.32 20.93
CA ILE A 11 -16.25 14.78 20.26
C ILE A 11 -16.75 14.62 18.82
N PRO A 12 -16.26 15.41 17.85
CA PRO A 12 -16.75 15.33 16.48
C PRO A 12 -16.55 13.88 16.06
N SER A 13 -17.61 13.22 15.59
CA SER A 13 -17.53 11.83 15.18
C SER A 13 -16.30 11.67 14.29
N LEU A 14 -15.42 10.75 14.65
CA LEU A 14 -14.10 10.57 14.04
C LEU A 14 -14.20 9.89 12.67
N TRP A 15 -15.32 10.10 11.95
CA TRP A 15 -15.68 9.45 10.69
C TRP A 15 -14.63 9.69 9.60
N TRP A 16 -13.99 10.85 9.61
CA TRP A 16 -12.93 11.21 8.68
C TRP A 16 -11.67 10.35 8.88
N ARG A 17 -11.40 9.86 10.10
CA ARG A 17 -10.26 8.97 10.39
C ARG A 17 -10.45 7.60 9.76
N ASP A 18 -11.65 7.05 9.91
CA ASP A 18 -12.02 5.78 9.29
C ASP A 18 -12.07 5.90 7.76
N ALA A 19 -12.53 7.04 7.24
CA ALA A 19 -12.51 7.32 5.81
C ALA A 19 -11.07 7.35 5.27
N ILE A 20 -10.15 8.05 5.93
CA ILE A 20 -8.73 8.08 5.56
C ILE A 20 -8.13 6.67 5.59
N ALA A 21 -8.35 5.89 6.65
CA ALA A 21 -7.83 4.53 6.74
C ALA A 21 -8.35 3.62 5.61
N LYS A 22 -9.64 3.74 5.25
CA LYS A 22 -10.24 3.01 4.11
C LYS A 22 -9.66 3.45 2.77
N VAL A 23 -9.47 4.75 2.55
CA VAL A 23 -8.84 5.27 1.33
C VAL A 23 -7.41 4.75 1.20
N ILE A 24 -6.65 4.73 2.29
CA ILE A 24 -5.30 4.17 2.32
C ILE A 24 -5.34 2.67 2.00
N PHE A 25 -6.25 1.92 2.63
CA PHE A 25 -6.40 0.48 2.37
C PHE A 25 -6.71 0.19 0.89
N LEU A 26 -7.62 0.96 0.29
CA LEU A 26 -7.95 0.87 -1.13
C LEU A 26 -6.74 1.23 -2.02
N TYR A 27 -5.97 2.25 -1.65
CA TYR A 27 -4.75 2.63 -2.38
C TYR A 27 -3.69 1.52 -2.37
N VAL A 28 -3.45 0.89 -1.21
CA VAL A 28 -2.50 -0.23 -1.09
C VAL A 28 -2.97 -1.43 -1.93
N ILE A 29 -4.27 -1.75 -1.92
CA ILE A 29 -4.85 -2.78 -2.80
C ILE A 29 -4.66 -2.42 -4.27
N PHE A 30 -4.93 -1.17 -4.64
CA PHE A 30 -4.75 -0.72 -6.02
C PHE A 30 -3.30 -0.89 -6.47
N GLN A 31 -2.32 -0.54 -5.64
CA GLN A 31 -0.90 -0.71 -5.96
C GLN A 31 -0.52 -2.20 -6.07
N PHE A 32 -1.04 -3.06 -5.21
CA PHE A 32 -0.89 -4.51 -5.35
C PHE A 32 -1.39 -5.01 -6.71
N LEU A 33 -2.61 -4.63 -7.09
CA LEU A 33 -3.23 -5.03 -8.36
C LEU A 33 -2.48 -4.46 -9.57
N ARG A 34 -1.99 -3.22 -9.49
CA ARG A 34 -1.18 -2.62 -10.55
C ARG A 34 0.11 -3.41 -10.80
N ASN A 35 0.81 -3.83 -9.73
CA ASN A 35 2.01 -4.66 -9.86
C ASN A 35 1.68 -6.06 -10.39
N TRP A 36 0.56 -6.65 -9.96
CA TRP A 36 0.08 -7.91 -10.50
C TRP A 36 -0.21 -7.84 -12.00
N TYR A 37 -0.87 -6.77 -12.42
CA TYR A 37 -1.17 -6.52 -13.83
C TYR A 37 0.10 -6.32 -14.67
N ALA A 38 1.11 -5.61 -14.16
CA ALA A 38 2.39 -5.43 -14.85
C ALA A 38 3.11 -6.77 -15.10
N ILE A 39 3.07 -7.69 -14.13
CA ILE A 39 3.57 -9.06 -14.33
C ILE A 39 2.78 -9.76 -15.42
N TYR A 40 1.44 -9.72 -15.34
CA TYR A 40 0.60 -10.34 -16.36
C TYR A 40 0.91 -9.82 -17.76
N GLU A 41 1.05 -8.51 -17.95
CA GLU A 41 1.41 -7.92 -19.25
C GLU A 41 2.78 -8.38 -19.75
N ALA A 42 3.77 -8.47 -18.86
CA ALA A 42 5.09 -8.98 -19.24
C ALA A 42 4.99 -10.38 -19.86
N TYR A 43 4.22 -11.29 -19.27
CA TYR A 43 4.05 -12.66 -19.77
C TYR A 43 3.03 -12.80 -20.92
N ALA A 44 2.03 -11.94 -20.99
CA ALA A 44 1.00 -11.96 -22.02
C ALA A 44 1.44 -11.26 -23.32
N SER A 45 2.51 -10.46 -23.28
CA SER A 45 3.08 -9.81 -24.46
C SER A 45 3.49 -10.86 -25.51
N ALA A 46 3.16 -10.58 -26.78
CA ALA A 46 3.43 -11.51 -27.87
C ALA A 46 4.93 -11.80 -27.98
N ARG A 47 5.30 -13.09 -27.94
CA ARG A 47 6.69 -13.53 -28.09
C ARG A 47 7.16 -13.28 -29.52
N ASN A 48 7.72 -12.09 -29.76
CA ASN A 48 8.44 -11.81 -30.98
C ASN A 48 9.77 -12.59 -30.94
N PRO A 49 10.09 -13.42 -31.96
CA PRO A 49 11.33 -14.19 -32.00
C PRO A 49 12.61 -13.32 -32.01
N LEU A 50 12.49 -12.02 -32.28
CA LEU A 50 13.58 -11.04 -32.18
C LEU A 50 13.79 -10.50 -30.76
N ILE A 51 12.82 -10.71 -29.86
CA ILE A 51 12.91 -10.27 -28.46
C ILE A 51 13.54 -11.39 -27.63
N PRO A 52 14.57 -11.10 -26.81
CA PRO A 52 15.18 -12.10 -25.95
C PRO A 52 14.14 -12.76 -25.04
N SER A 53 14.16 -14.09 -24.97
CA SER A 53 13.16 -14.90 -24.23
C SER A 53 13.09 -14.58 -22.73
N HIS A 54 14.15 -14.00 -22.18
CA HIS A 54 14.33 -13.63 -20.79
C HIS A 54 13.90 -12.18 -20.50
N LEU A 55 13.71 -11.35 -21.53
CA LEU A 55 13.32 -9.95 -21.35
C LEU A 55 12.01 -9.77 -20.53
N PRO A 56 10.95 -10.58 -20.75
CA PRO A 56 9.76 -10.52 -19.91
C PRO A 56 10.02 -10.80 -18.43
N ASP A 57 10.87 -11.79 -18.12
CA ASP A 57 11.23 -12.14 -16.74
C ASP A 57 11.98 -10.98 -16.05
N TYR A 58 12.84 -10.28 -16.79
CA TYR A 58 13.54 -9.09 -16.30
C TYR A 58 12.60 -7.90 -16.08
N ILE A 59 11.63 -7.66 -16.97
CA ILE A 59 10.64 -6.58 -16.80
C ILE A 59 9.71 -6.87 -15.61
N ALA A 60 9.31 -8.13 -15.42
CA ALA A 60 8.47 -8.55 -14.30
C ALA A 60 9.22 -8.58 -12.95
N PHE A 61 10.55 -8.69 -12.96
CA PHE A 61 11.38 -8.89 -11.78
C PHE A 61 11.08 -7.92 -10.63
N PRO A 62 11.07 -6.57 -10.82
CA PRO A 62 10.80 -5.65 -9.73
C PRO A 62 9.39 -5.80 -9.15
N HIS A 63 8.42 -6.16 -9.99
CA HIS A 63 7.01 -6.27 -9.60
C HIS A 63 6.74 -7.48 -8.70
N TYR A 64 7.51 -8.56 -8.80
CA TYR A 64 7.41 -9.71 -7.89
C TYR A 64 7.70 -9.31 -6.44
N PHE A 65 8.78 -8.55 -6.22
CA PHE A 65 9.15 -8.10 -4.88
C PHE A 65 8.15 -7.07 -4.34
N LEU A 66 7.70 -6.15 -5.20
CA LEU A 66 6.69 -5.18 -4.83
C LEU A 66 5.35 -5.83 -4.44
N ILE A 67 4.91 -6.89 -5.13
CA ILE A 67 3.67 -7.61 -4.78
C ILE A 67 3.70 -8.16 -3.36
N VAL A 68 4.80 -8.80 -2.96
CA VAL A 68 4.95 -9.35 -1.60
C VAL A 68 4.91 -8.21 -0.58
N TYR A 69 5.60 -7.11 -0.89
CA TYR A 69 5.65 -5.93 -0.05
C TYR A 69 4.25 -5.29 0.14
N TRP A 70 3.54 -5.00 -0.95
CA TRP A 70 2.17 -4.47 -0.92
C TRP A 70 1.20 -5.42 -0.22
N GLY A 71 1.34 -6.73 -0.42
CA GLY A 71 0.57 -7.76 0.29
C GLY A 71 0.76 -7.73 1.80
N ALA A 72 2.00 -7.55 2.27
CA ALA A 72 2.29 -7.37 3.70
C ALA A 72 1.65 -6.07 4.24
N GLY A 73 1.68 -4.99 3.45
CA GLY A 73 0.98 -3.73 3.77
C GLY A 73 -0.53 -3.90 3.96
N ILE A 74 -1.19 -4.66 3.06
CA ILE A 74 -2.62 -4.98 3.17
C ILE A 74 -2.89 -5.73 4.48
N TYR A 75 -2.08 -6.75 4.80
CA TYR A 75 -2.25 -7.53 6.03
C TYR A 75 -2.12 -6.68 7.29
N VAL A 76 -1.09 -5.84 7.38
CA VAL A 76 -0.86 -4.95 8.53
C VAL A 76 -2.01 -3.96 8.68
N LEU A 77 -2.43 -3.30 7.59
CA LEU A 77 -3.54 -2.35 7.62
C LEU A 77 -4.85 -3.02 8.01
N TYR A 78 -5.14 -4.22 7.49
CA TYR A 78 -6.31 -4.99 7.88
C TYR A 78 -6.33 -5.30 9.39
N ARG A 79 -5.19 -5.73 9.96
CA ARG A 79 -5.06 -6.02 11.39
C ARG A 79 -5.25 -4.76 12.25
N LEU A 80 -4.69 -3.62 11.81
CA LEU A 80 -4.85 -2.34 12.49
C LEU A 80 -6.31 -1.85 12.45
N MET A 81 -6.97 -1.95 11.29
CA MET A 81 -8.37 -1.57 11.13
C MET A 81 -9.33 -2.47 11.91
N LYS A 82 -9.03 -3.76 12.10
CA LYS A 82 -9.87 -4.70 12.86
C LYS A 82 -9.87 -4.40 14.36
N ASN A 83 -8.80 -3.82 14.91
CA ASN A 83 -8.65 -3.51 16.34
C ASN A 83 -9.19 -2.11 16.72
N ILE A 84 -10.38 -1.76 16.21
CA ILE A 84 -11.05 -0.43 16.24
C ILE A 84 -10.98 0.32 17.60
N LEU A 85 -10.87 -0.40 18.72
CA LEU A 85 -10.81 0.16 20.08
C LEU A 85 -9.54 0.94 20.46
N VAL A 86 -8.48 0.95 19.63
CA VAL A 86 -7.21 1.65 19.95
C VAL A 86 -6.88 2.81 18.99
N LEU A 87 -7.76 3.09 18.02
CA LEU A 87 -7.50 4.12 17.00
C LEU A 87 -7.28 5.52 17.58
N GLU A 88 -7.86 5.83 18.75
CA GLU A 88 -7.68 7.14 19.40
C GLU A 88 -6.23 7.43 19.81
N LYS A 89 -5.46 6.41 20.22
CA LYS A 89 -4.05 6.57 20.63
C LYS A 89 -3.06 6.27 19.50
N THR A 90 -3.45 5.43 18.55
CA THR A 90 -2.55 4.89 17.51
C THR A 90 -2.69 5.62 16.16
N PHE A 91 -3.59 6.61 16.03
CA PHE A 91 -3.84 7.27 14.73
C PHE A 91 -2.58 7.85 14.08
N TRP A 92 -1.64 8.43 14.83
CA TRP A 92 -0.38 8.96 14.29
C TRP A 92 0.57 7.89 13.77
N ILE A 93 0.47 6.66 14.29
CA ILE A 93 1.32 5.55 13.85
C ILE A 93 0.92 5.09 12.45
N ILE A 94 -0.35 5.23 12.05
CA ILE A 94 -0.82 4.84 10.71
C ILE A 94 -0.17 5.68 9.58
N PRO A 95 -0.21 7.02 9.56
CA PRO A 95 0.46 7.81 8.55
C PRO A 95 1.99 7.70 8.64
N VAL A 96 2.59 7.57 9.83
CA VAL A 96 4.04 7.37 9.97
C VAL A 96 4.48 6.02 9.41
N ALA A 97 3.79 4.94 9.76
CA ALA A 97 4.03 3.61 9.20
C ALA A 97 3.78 3.59 7.70
N LEU A 98 2.78 4.32 7.21
CA LEU A 98 2.50 4.46 5.79
C LEU A 98 3.63 5.18 5.04
N VAL A 99 4.12 6.30 5.57
CA VAL A 99 5.24 7.04 4.94
C VAL A 99 6.50 6.17 4.93
N ALA A 100 6.80 5.49 6.04
CA ALA A 100 7.92 4.56 6.10
C ALA A 100 7.75 3.40 5.10
N PHE A 101 6.52 2.87 4.99
CA PHE A 101 6.20 1.80 4.06
C PHE A 101 6.32 2.24 2.60
N LEU A 102 5.77 3.40 2.22
CA LEU A 102 5.85 3.97 0.88
C LEU A 102 7.29 4.32 0.50
N PHE A 103 8.02 4.90 1.44
CA PHE A 103 9.44 5.18 1.25
C PHE A 103 10.24 3.90 1.06
N GLY A 104 9.98 2.85 1.85
CA GLY A 104 10.58 1.53 1.67
C GLY A 104 10.27 0.92 0.29
N ALA A 105 9.01 1.00 -0.17
CA ALA A 105 8.63 0.54 -1.51
C ALA A 105 9.34 1.33 -2.62
N PHE A 106 9.46 2.65 -2.46
CA PHE A 106 10.14 3.53 -3.41
C PHE A 106 11.64 3.26 -3.48
N VAL A 107 12.31 3.14 -2.34
CA VAL A 107 13.74 2.80 -2.27
C VAL A 107 13.98 1.41 -2.87
N LEU A 108 13.14 0.43 -2.54
CA LEU A 108 13.24 -0.91 -3.13
C LEU A 108 13.08 -0.86 -4.65
N TYR A 109 12.10 -0.11 -5.15
CA TYR A 109 11.88 0.07 -6.58
C TYR A 109 13.10 0.72 -7.26
N LEU A 110 13.66 1.79 -6.69
CA LEU A 110 14.86 2.44 -7.23
C LEU A 110 16.05 1.48 -7.30
N ILE A 111 16.33 0.73 -6.22
CA ILE A 111 17.39 -0.27 -6.19
C ILE A 111 17.17 -1.33 -7.27
N LEU A 112 15.94 -1.84 -7.39
CA LEU A 112 15.61 -2.87 -8.39
C LEU A 112 15.74 -2.34 -9.83
N MET A 113 15.43 -1.07 -10.07
CA MET A 113 15.61 -0.42 -11.37
C MET A 113 17.08 -0.12 -11.68
N GLU A 114 17.91 0.25 -10.69
CA GLU A 114 19.36 0.42 -10.88
C GLU A 114 20.06 -0.90 -11.21
N VAL A 115 19.57 -2.02 -10.66
CA VAL A 115 20.08 -3.36 -10.96
C VAL A 115 19.59 -3.86 -12.34
N ASN A 116 18.58 -3.22 -12.94
CA ASN A 116 18.10 -3.56 -14.28
C ASN A 116 19.05 -2.98 -15.35
N PRO A 117 19.79 -3.81 -16.11
CA PRO A 117 20.74 -3.32 -17.12
C PRO A 117 20.08 -2.71 -18.36
N PHE A 118 18.74 -2.72 -18.45
CA PHE A 118 17.95 -2.24 -19.59
C PHE A 118 17.09 -1.01 -19.27
N GLY A 119 17.44 -0.24 -18.23
CA GLY A 119 16.74 0.99 -17.82
C GLY A 119 16.62 2.06 -18.90
#